data_AF-A0A7S4R5S1-F1
#
_entry.id   AF-A0A7S4R5S1-F1
#
_cell.length_a   1.000
_cell.length_b   1.000
_cell.length_c   1.000
_cell.angle_alpha   90.00
_cell.angle_beta   90.00
_cell.angle_gamma   90.00
#
_symmetry.space_group_name_H-M   'P 1'
#
loop_
_entity.id
_entity.type
_entity.pdbx_description
1 polymer ?
#
loop_
_entity_poly.entity_id
_entity_poly.type
_entity_poly.pdbx_seq_one_letter_code
_entity_poly.pdbx_strand_id
1 'polypeptide(L)'
;PRPILAQVSSLPEVALTPARRLLPTLLAAMPEALATLKSSTLTLVEAARRVASLAVVDAALAVPSSKPLWDVALTALAPTPSNGSKFVFYRPSKRPAALLVLCHPSEGPSMCRSLADAWESGLREVGVEVQRIDLEAGRQWGLNGPEELKAALTGRDPTRCVSHDVSGLQDAVEQCQFLIFVHPIFWFDVPSQLKGFQESVLSSGFAFRKLPEHWLLNRAAGVVEGVPIARTLMRRYASYGLLRDKYVFVTRTQGGPAAGLGIFGHGATSLESSLQFCGAHLASVDAIAELDGTSEADLRERVFPSAVSTIQAHCRKIAKMASAASAGAAPLEKEGTAGPSPARAVLPRAASAIQTRCSDVDELAATMVAPPEKGLAAVVVVPPETTGVEDVPPQAVAV
;
A
#
# COMPACT_ATOMS: atom_id res chain seq x y z
N PRO A 1 17.25 45.03 29.55
CA PRO A 1 18.09 43.84 29.85
C PRO A 1 19.58 44.21 29.93
N ARG A 2 19.96 44.91 31.00
CA ARG A 2 21.35 45.28 31.33
C ARG A 2 21.85 44.86 32.74
N PRO A 3 21.19 43.99 33.55
CA PRO A 3 21.77 43.64 34.86
C PRO A 3 22.47 42.27 34.95
N ILE A 4 22.65 41.49 33.87
CA ILE A 4 23.29 40.15 33.99
C ILE A 4 24.83 40.22 33.82
N LEU A 5 25.38 41.28 33.21
CA LEU A 5 26.82 41.41 32.98
C LEU A 5 27.63 41.89 34.21
N ALA A 6 26.97 42.35 35.28
CA ALA A 6 27.64 42.94 36.44
C ALA A 6 27.93 41.95 37.59
N GLN A 7 27.48 40.69 37.49
CA GLN A 7 27.69 39.68 38.55
C GLN A 7 28.78 38.64 38.23
N VAL A 8 29.51 38.80 37.11
CA VAL A 8 30.59 37.87 36.72
C VAL A 8 31.98 38.32 37.20
N SER A 9 32.09 39.51 37.80
CA SER A 9 33.37 40.11 38.20
C SER A 9 33.92 39.69 39.57
N SER A 10 33.28 38.76 40.28
CA SER A 10 33.72 38.32 41.63
C SER A 10 33.90 36.80 41.80
N LEU A 11 34.03 36.03 40.70
CA LEU A 11 34.36 34.61 40.77
C LEU A 11 35.88 34.40 40.55
N PRO A 12 36.53 33.46 41.28
CA PRO A 12 37.95 33.20 41.14
C PRO A 12 38.30 32.81 39.70
N GLU A 13 39.38 33.40 39.16
CA GLU A 13 39.84 33.31 37.77
C GLU A 13 40.01 31.87 37.25
N VAL A 14 40.19 30.91 38.16
CA VAL A 14 40.37 29.48 37.91
C VAL A 14 39.05 28.75 37.54
N ALA A 15 37.88 29.32 37.86
CA ALA A 15 36.58 28.73 37.53
C ALA A 15 35.98 29.21 36.19
N LEU A 16 36.53 30.27 35.60
CA LEU A 16 36.04 30.90 34.36
C LEU A 16 36.71 30.39 33.07
N THR A 17 37.81 29.64 33.19
CA THR A 17 38.61 29.11 32.09
C THR A 17 37.90 28.08 31.20
N PRO A 18 37.15 27.09 31.70
CA PRO A 18 36.45 26.13 30.81
C PRO A 18 35.25 26.77 30.10
N ALA A 19 34.48 27.63 30.80
CA ALA A 19 33.33 28.33 30.22
C ALA A 19 33.74 29.34 29.12
N ARG A 20 34.85 30.08 29.32
CA ARG A 20 35.41 30.97 28.29
C ARG A 20 36.00 30.23 27.08
N ARG A 21 36.47 28.99 27.25
CA ARG A 21 36.97 28.15 26.13
C ARG A 21 35.84 27.50 25.32
N LEU A 22 34.71 27.21 25.95
CA LEU A 22 33.55 26.59 25.29
C LEU A 22 32.62 27.59 24.60
N LEU A 23 32.58 28.85 25.07
CA LEU A 23 31.71 29.89 24.53
C LEU A 23 31.95 30.19 23.03
N PRO A 24 33.19 30.28 22.50
CA PRO A 24 33.44 30.45 21.07
C PRO A 24 32.95 29.26 20.25
N THR A 25 33.13 28.04 20.76
CA THR A 25 32.69 26.80 20.11
C THR A 25 31.15 26.69 20.09
N LEU A 26 30.49 27.05 21.19
CA LEU A 26 29.03 27.13 21.27
C LEU A 26 28.48 28.21 20.33
N LEU A 27 29.07 29.42 20.33
CA LEU A 27 28.68 30.50 19.42
C LEU A 27 28.93 30.15 17.95
N ALA A 28 29.98 29.39 17.64
CA ALA A 28 30.26 28.88 16.30
C ALA A 28 29.27 27.79 15.87
N ALA A 29 28.78 26.97 16.82
CA ALA A 29 27.76 25.93 16.56
C ALA A 29 26.33 26.48 16.56
N MET A 30 26.07 27.65 17.13
CA MET A 30 24.74 28.27 17.21
C MET A 30 24.04 28.45 15.84
N PRO A 31 24.71 28.93 14.77
CA PRO A 31 24.10 29.05 13.45
C PRO A 31 23.67 27.72 12.87
N GLU A 32 24.48 26.67 13.04
CA GLU A 32 24.20 25.31 12.57
C GLU A 32 23.04 24.68 13.35
N ALA A 33 23.02 24.85 14.67
CA ALA A 33 21.92 24.43 15.53
C ALA A 33 20.61 25.15 15.18
N LEU A 34 20.66 26.46 14.92
CA LEU A 34 19.50 27.25 14.52
C LEU A 34 18.99 26.86 13.12
N ALA A 35 19.89 26.59 12.18
CA ALA A 35 19.56 26.10 10.84
C ALA A 35 18.87 24.73 10.91
N THR A 36 19.39 23.82 11.75
CA THR A 36 18.82 22.49 11.99
C THR A 36 17.45 22.58 12.67
N LEU A 37 17.27 23.46 13.65
CA LEU A 37 15.99 23.69 14.30
C LEU A 37 14.95 24.24 13.31
N LYS A 38 15.37 25.19 12.46
CA LYS A 38 14.52 25.77 11.43
C LYS A 38 14.10 24.71 10.40
N SER A 39 15.03 23.90 9.90
CA SER A 39 14.72 22.83 8.94
C SER A 39 13.79 21.78 9.55
N SER A 40 14.06 21.35 10.79
CA SER A 40 13.21 20.42 11.55
C SER A 40 11.78 20.97 11.73
N THR A 41 11.64 22.25 12.12
CA THR A 41 10.33 22.89 12.29
C THR A 41 9.57 22.97 10.97
N LEU A 42 10.25 23.32 9.88
CA LEU A 42 9.64 23.38 8.54
C LEU A 42 9.15 22.00 8.08
N THR A 43 9.94 20.95 8.27
CA THR A 43 9.55 19.57 7.94
C THR A 43 8.31 19.14 8.73
N LEU A 44 8.25 19.48 10.02
CA LEU A 44 7.09 19.17 10.87
C LEU A 44 5.82 19.90 10.40
N VAL A 45 5.92 21.20 10.09
CA VAL A 45 4.79 22.00 9.57
C VAL A 45 4.31 21.46 8.23
N GLU A 46 5.23 21.08 7.34
CA GLU A 46 4.89 20.51 6.03
C GLU A 46 4.19 19.15 6.17
N ALA A 47 4.68 18.28 7.05
CA ALA A 47 4.01 17.00 7.33
C ALA A 47 2.61 17.21 7.91
N ALA A 48 2.45 18.13 8.86
CA ALA A 48 1.15 18.46 9.45
C ALA A 48 0.18 19.03 8.39
N ARG A 49 0.64 19.92 7.51
CA ARG A 49 -0.17 20.45 6.40
C ARG A 49 -0.62 19.37 5.44
N ARG A 50 0.25 18.41 5.11
CA ARG A 50 -0.12 17.27 4.25
C ARG A 50 -1.20 16.42 4.89
N VAL A 51 -1.03 16.04 6.16
CA VAL A 51 -2.04 15.25 6.89
C VAL A 51 -3.37 16.01 7.01
N ALA A 52 -3.34 17.31 7.30
CA ALA A 52 -4.55 18.13 7.34
C ALA A 52 -5.25 18.20 5.97
N SER A 53 -4.49 18.37 4.88
CA SER A 53 -5.05 18.41 3.53
C SER A 53 -5.72 17.09 3.16
N LEU A 54 -5.11 15.98 3.57
CA LEU A 54 -5.67 14.65 3.40
C LEU A 54 -7.01 14.49 4.16
N ALA A 55 -7.09 14.94 5.40
CA ALA A 55 -8.34 14.90 6.17
C ALA A 55 -9.45 15.74 5.51
N VAL A 56 -9.09 16.90 4.95
CA VAL A 56 -10.02 17.74 4.18
C VAL A 56 -10.50 17.03 2.91
N VAL A 57 -9.62 16.33 2.19
CA VAL A 57 -10.00 15.52 1.02
C VAL A 57 -11.00 14.44 1.41
N ASP A 58 -10.76 13.73 2.51
CA ASP A 58 -11.67 12.67 2.98
C ASP A 58 -13.04 13.24 3.38
N ALA A 59 -13.07 14.43 4.00
CA ALA A 59 -14.31 15.14 4.30
C ALA A 59 -15.06 15.59 3.04
N ALA A 60 -14.33 16.04 2.01
CA ALA A 60 -14.90 16.43 0.72
C ALA A 60 -15.51 15.25 -0.03
N LEU A 61 -14.85 14.09 0.01
CA LEU A 61 -15.36 12.84 -0.57
C LEU A 61 -16.59 12.33 0.19
N ALA A 62 -16.63 12.49 1.51
CA ALA A 62 -17.76 12.09 2.33
C ALA A 62 -19.00 12.98 2.15
N VAL A 63 -18.80 14.28 1.87
CA VAL A 63 -19.88 15.25 1.68
C VAL A 63 -19.65 16.05 0.39
N PRO A 64 -20.00 15.48 -0.79
CA PRO A 64 -19.73 16.13 -2.08
C PRO A 64 -20.40 17.50 -2.24
N SER A 65 -21.53 17.74 -1.57
CA SER A 65 -22.27 19.01 -1.65
C SER A 65 -21.52 20.20 -1.04
N SER A 66 -20.56 19.96 -0.15
CA SER A 66 -19.74 21.00 0.48
C SER A 66 -18.37 21.20 -0.19
N LYS A 67 -18.15 20.58 -1.37
CA LYS A 67 -16.90 20.69 -2.14
C LYS A 67 -16.34 22.12 -2.26
N PRO A 68 -17.13 23.18 -2.53
CA PRO A 68 -16.58 24.54 -2.63
C PRO A 68 -15.91 25.03 -1.33
N LEU A 69 -16.44 24.65 -0.17
CA LEU A 69 -15.84 25.00 1.13
C LEU A 69 -14.51 24.27 1.34
N TRP A 70 -14.45 23.01 0.92
CA TRP A 70 -13.23 22.21 1.03
C TRP A 70 -12.15 22.65 0.05
N ASP A 71 -12.52 23.10 -1.16
CA ASP A 71 -11.57 23.63 -2.14
C ASP A 71 -10.88 24.90 -1.61
N VAL A 72 -11.61 25.76 -0.88
CA VAL A 72 -11.04 26.92 -0.18
C VAL A 72 -10.07 26.48 0.92
N ALA A 73 -10.45 25.49 1.75
CA ALA A 73 -9.59 24.96 2.80
C ALA A 73 -8.31 24.32 2.22
N LEU A 74 -8.41 23.56 1.13
CA LEU A 74 -7.27 22.98 0.42
C LEU A 74 -6.37 24.04 -0.19
N THR A 75 -6.94 25.13 -0.71
CA THR A 75 -6.18 26.27 -1.23
C THR A 75 -5.43 26.99 -0.11
N ALA A 76 -6.01 27.11 1.09
CA ALA A 76 -5.32 27.69 2.25
C ALA A 76 -4.20 26.79 2.79
N LEU A 77 -4.38 25.47 2.72
CA LEU A 77 -3.35 24.50 3.11
C LEU A 77 -2.26 24.33 2.04
N ALA A 78 -2.60 24.59 0.77
CA ALA A 78 -1.85 24.41 -0.48
C ALA A 78 -0.40 23.95 -0.29
N PRO A 79 -0.17 22.66 0.01
CA PRO A 79 1.18 22.13 0.04
C PRO A 79 1.77 22.23 -1.37
N THR A 80 2.93 22.87 -1.49
CA THR A 80 3.68 22.93 -2.75
C THR A 80 4.79 21.88 -2.72
N PRO A 81 4.84 20.91 -3.65
CA PRO A 81 6.00 20.06 -3.82
C PRO A 81 7.25 20.89 -4.14
N SER A 82 8.43 20.33 -3.85
CA SER A 82 9.73 20.99 -4.02
C SER A 82 10.02 21.44 -5.45
N ASN A 83 9.36 20.82 -6.43
CA ASN A 83 9.47 21.16 -7.85
C ASN A 83 8.48 22.24 -8.31
N GLY A 84 7.68 22.83 -7.41
CA GLY A 84 6.74 23.91 -7.72
C GLY A 84 5.46 23.50 -8.46
N SER A 85 5.24 22.21 -8.74
CA SER A 85 4.03 21.72 -9.40
C SER A 85 2.79 21.75 -8.49
N LYS A 86 1.57 21.62 -9.03
CA LYS A 86 0.36 21.44 -8.19
C LYS A 86 0.40 20.07 -7.52
N PHE A 87 0.05 20.04 -6.25
CA PHE A 87 0.04 18.81 -5.47
C PHE A 87 -1.19 17.95 -5.81
N VAL A 88 -0.94 16.71 -6.23
CA VAL A 88 -2.00 15.73 -6.55
C VAL A 88 -2.41 15.01 -5.28
N PHE A 89 -3.59 15.35 -4.74
CA PHE A 89 -4.18 14.80 -3.50
C PHE A 89 -4.51 13.32 -3.53
N TYR A 90 -5.07 12.86 -4.64
CA TYR A 90 -5.39 11.46 -4.88
C TYR A 90 -5.60 11.26 -6.38
N ARG A 91 -5.74 10.01 -6.79
CA ARG A 91 -6.06 9.60 -8.15
C ARG A 91 -7.55 9.26 -8.23
N PRO A 92 -8.38 10.14 -8.82
CA PRO A 92 -9.80 9.86 -8.93
C PRO A 92 -10.05 8.67 -9.85
N SER A 93 -11.02 7.85 -9.48
CA SER A 93 -11.56 6.77 -10.29
C SER A 93 -12.18 7.35 -11.56
N LYS A 94 -11.95 6.68 -12.69
CA LYS A 94 -12.53 7.12 -13.97
C LYS A 94 -14.00 6.76 -14.08
N ARG A 95 -14.43 5.68 -13.43
CA ARG A 95 -15.82 5.20 -13.46
C ARG A 95 -16.24 4.58 -12.12
N PRO A 96 -17.53 4.61 -11.80
CA PRO A 96 -18.08 3.87 -10.66
C PRO A 96 -18.23 2.37 -10.98
N ALA A 97 -17.14 1.74 -11.46
CA ALA A 97 -17.04 0.32 -11.80
C ALA A 97 -16.29 -0.46 -10.72
N ALA A 98 -16.39 -1.79 -10.77
CA ALA A 98 -15.75 -2.70 -9.83
C ALA A 98 -14.58 -3.47 -10.46
N LEU A 99 -13.47 -3.58 -9.72
CA LEU A 99 -12.38 -4.50 -9.99
C LEU A 99 -12.46 -5.66 -8.99
N LEU A 100 -12.67 -6.87 -9.50
CA LEU A 100 -12.69 -8.12 -8.72
C LEU A 100 -11.35 -8.84 -8.89
N VAL A 101 -10.57 -8.93 -7.81
CA VAL A 101 -9.30 -9.67 -7.76
C VAL A 101 -9.53 -10.98 -7.00
N LEU A 102 -9.54 -12.09 -7.74
CA LEU A 102 -9.53 -13.43 -7.17
C LEU A 102 -8.08 -13.89 -7.01
N CYS A 103 -7.75 -14.46 -5.85
CA CYS A 103 -6.49 -15.15 -5.64
C CYS A 103 -6.72 -16.50 -5.01
N HIS A 104 -6.54 -17.58 -5.78
CA HIS A 104 -6.62 -18.94 -5.27
C HIS A 104 -5.73 -19.89 -6.09
N PRO A 105 -4.86 -20.70 -5.45
CA PRO A 105 -3.87 -21.51 -6.16
C PRO A 105 -4.46 -22.71 -6.93
N SER A 106 -5.64 -23.19 -6.54
CA SER A 106 -6.31 -24.29 -7.27
C SER A 106 -6.84 -23.81 -8.61
N GLU A 107 -6.51 -24.54 -9.68
CA GLU A 107 -7.14 -24.44 -11.00
C GLU A 107 -8.54 -25.11 -11.03
N GLY A 108 -8.80 -26.01 -10.08
CA GLY A 108 -10.09 -26.69 -9.91
C GLY A 108 -11.11 -25.87 -9.10
N PRO A 109 -12.29 -26.44 -8.82
CA PRO A 109 -13.32 -25.78 -8.02
C PRO A 109 -12.78 -25.43 -6.62
N SER A 110 -13.13 -24.24 -6.14
CA SER A 110 -12.81 -23.80 -4.79
C SER A 110 -13.89 -22.86 -4.26
N MET A 111 -14.02 -22.79 -2.93
CA MET A 111 -14.95 -21.87 -2.29
C MET A 111 -14.68 -20.41 -2.74
N CYS A 112 -13.41 -19.99 -2.85
CA CYS A 112 -13.06 -18.66 -3.33
C CYS A 112 -13.53 -18.39 -4.76
N ARG A 113 -13.41 -19.38 -5.67
CA ARG A 113 -13.91 -19.25 -7.05
C ARG A 113 -15.42 -19.07 -7.06
N SER A 114 -16.16 -19.90 -6.33
CA SER A 114 -17.61 -19.80 -6.23
C SER A 114 -18.07 -18.45 -5.64
N LEU A 115 -17.35 -17.91 -4.67
CA LEU A 115 -17.63 -16.59 -4.09
C LEU A 115 -17.32 -15.45 -5.07
N ALA A 116 -16.23 -15.55 -5.83
CA ALA A 116 -15.90 -14.59 -6.88
C ALA A 116 -16.96 -14.59 -7.97
N ASP A 117 -17.47 -15.76 -8.37
CA ASP A 117 -18.56 -15.89 -9.35
C ASP A 117 -19.86 -15.28 -8.81
N ALA A 118 -20.15 -15.44 -7.52
CA ALA A 118 -21.30 -14.81 -6.86
C ALA A 118 -21.18 -13.27 -6.82
N TRP A 119 -19.99 -12.74 -6.54
CA TRP A 119 -19.72 -11.31 -6.62
C TRP A 119 -19.92 -10.76 -8.03
N GLU A 120 -19.31 -11.41 -9.02
CA GLU A 120 -19.36 -11.00 -10.42
C GLU A 120 -20.81 -11.01 -10.95
N SER A 121 -21.56 -12.07 -10.64
CA SER A 121 -22.98 -12.18 -11.01
C SER A 121 -23.83 -11.14 -10.30
N GLY A 122 -23.68 -11.00 -8.98
CA GLY A 122 -24.44 -10.04 -8.17
C GLY A 122 -24.21 -8.58 -8.58
N LEU A 123 -22.98 -8.22 -8.97
CA LEU A 123 -22.67 -6.88 -9.49
C LEU A 123 -23.31 -6.61 -10.85
N ARG A 124 -23.26 -7.59 -11.76
CA ARG A 124 -23.91 -7.50 -13.06
C ARG A 124 -25.43 -7.35 -12.94
N GLU A 125 -26.04 -8.10 -12.03
CA GLU A 125 -27.49 -8.03 -11.76
C GLU A 125 -27.94 -6.64 -11.29
N VAL A 126 -27.10 -5.93 -10.52
CA VAL A 126 -27.38 -4.57 -10.06
C VAL A 126 -26.86 -3.48 -11.00
N GLY A 127 -26.40 -3.85 -12.21
CA GLY A 127 -25.98 -2.92 -13.26
C GLY A 127 -24.61 -2.27 -13.06
N VAL A 128 -23.74 -2.84 -12.22
CA VAL A 128 -22.37 -2.35 -12.00
C VAL A 128 -21.42 -3.09 -12.93
N GLU A 129 -20.65 -2.34 -13.74
CA GLU A 129 -19.59 -2.90 -14.58
C GLU A 129 -18.52 -3.56 -13.69
N VAL A 130 -18.13 -4.79 -14.03
CA VAL A 130 -17.13 -5.56 -13.28
C VAL A 130 -16.03 -6.06 -14.20
N GLN A 131 -14.79 -5.74 -13.85
CA GLN A 131 -13.58 -6.32 -14.43
C GLN A 131 -13.02 -7.35 -13.46
N ARG A 132 -12.85 -8.60 -13.90
CA ARG A 132 -12.25 -9.67 -13.09
C ARG A 132 -10.78 -9.88 -13.47
N ILE A 133 -9.96 -10.06 -12.45
CA ILE A 133 -8.57 -10.50 -12.55
C ILE A 133 -8.41 -11.73 -11.66
N ASP A 134 -8.00 -12.83 -12.26
CA ASP A 134 -7.58 -14.03 -11.52
C ASP A 134 -6.05 -13.99 -11.40
N LEU A 135 -5.56 -14.01 -10.17
CA LEU A 135 -4.13 -14.13 -9.91
C LEU A 135 -3.73 -15.59 -10.08
N GLU A 136 -3.41 -15.94 -11.33
CA GLU A 136 -3.10 -17.29 -11.79
C GLU A 136 -2.00 -17.96 -10.95
N ALA A 137 -2.20 -19.25 -10.68
CA ALA A 137 -1.18 -20.13 -10.14
C ALA A 137 -0.07 -20.33 -11.18
N GLY A 138 1.19 -20.41 -10.74
CA GLY A 138 2.34 -20.65 -11.63
C GLY A 138 2.95 -19.41 -12.27
N ARG A 139 2.30 -18.24 -12.20
CA ARG A 139 2.94 -16.96 -12.56
C ARG A 139 3.74 -16.42 -11.37
N GLN A 140 4.92 -15.86 -11.65
CA GLN A 140 5.68 -15.12 -10.64
C GLN A 140 5.05 -13.74 -10.43
N TRP A 141 4.71 -13.44 -9.18
CA TRP A 141 4.14 -12.18 -8.72
C TRP A 141 5.09 -11.55 -7.71
N GLY A 142 5.15 -10.22 -7.67
CA GLY A 142 6.02 -9.49 -6.75
C GLY A 142 7.29 -8.96 -7.41
N LEU A 143 8.19 -8.45 -6.57
CA LEU A 143 9.45 -7.85 -7.01
C LEU A 143 10.53 -8.92 -7.14
N ASN A 144 11.02 -9.14 -8.36
CA ASN A 144 11.98 -10.19 -8.71
C ASN A 144 13.41 -9.67 -8.88
N GLY A 145 13.64 -8.36 -8.77
CA GLY A 145 14.99 -7.81 -8.89
C GLY A 145 15.13 -6.31 -8.57
N PRO A 146 16.37 -5.78 -8.60
CA PRO A 146 16.67 -4.41 -8.22
C PRO A 146 15.95 -3.34 -9.06
N GLU A 147 15.74 -3.60 -10.35
CA GLU A 147 15.05 -2.65 -11.23
C GLU A 147 13.55 -2.56 -10.91
N GLU A 148 12.89 -3.69 -10.64
CA GLU A 148 11.50 -3.73 -10.19
C GLU A 148 11.35 -3.03 -8.83
N LEU A 149 12.26 -3.28 -7.90
CA LEU A 149 12.30 -2.58 -6.61
C LEU A 149 12.44 -1.07 -6.79
N LYS A 150 13.39 -0.63 -7.62
CA LYS A 150 13.62 0.78 -7.89
C LYS A 150 12.41 1.45 -8.55
N ALA A 151 11.76 0.76 -9.49
CA ALA A 151 10.52 1.23 -10.10
C ALA A 151 9.41 1.38 -9.05
N ALA A 152 9.20 0.36 -8.21
CA ALA A 152 8.20 0.36 -7.15
C ALA A 152 8.42 1.44 -6.08
N LEU A 153 9.69 1.76 -5.75
CA LEU A 153 10.03 2.78 -4.75
C LEU A 153 9.98 4.22 -5.29
N THR A 154 10.30 4.42 -6.57
CA THR A 154 10.43 5.76 -7.15
C THR A 154 9.21 6.23 -7.92
N GLY A 155 8.30 5.31 -8.29
CA GLY A 155 7.13 5.64 -9.11
C GLY A 155 7.48 6.12 -10.51
N ARG A 156 8.72 5.90 -10.96
CA ARG A 156 9.19 6.27 -12.29
C ARG A 156 9.21 5.03 -13.18
N ASP A 157 8.39 5.12 -14.22
CA ASP A 157 8.30 4.26 -15.41
C ASP A 157 8.25 2.73 -15.18
N PRO A 158 7.06 2.17 -14.89
CA PRO A 158 6.87 0.72 -14.85
C PRO A 158 7.02 0.04 -16.22
N THR A 159 7.10 0.79 -17.34
CA THR A 159 7.09 0.21 -18.69
C THR A 159 8.43 -0.41 -19.10
N ARG A 160 9.51 -0.19 -18.34
CA ARG A 160 10.85 -0.62 -18.74
C ARG A 160 11.37 -1.86 -18.04
N CYS A 161 10.84 -2.22 -16.87
CA CYS A 161 11.45 -3.25 -16.02
C CYS A 161 10.45 -3.95 -15.09
N VAL A 162 9.32 -4.46 -15.57
CA VAL A 162 8.50 -5.35 -14.73
C VAL A 162 8.11 -6.63 -15.47
N SER A 163 8.38 -7.77 -14.84
CA SER A 163 8.08 -9.16 -15.25
C SER A 163 6.60 -9.44 -15.54
N HIS A 164 5.70 -8.53 -15.18
CA HIS A 164 4.26 -8.62 -15.38
C HIS A 164 3.69 -7.24 -15.74
N ASP A 165 2.52 -7.21 -16.40
CA ASP A 165 1.84 -5.97 -16.84
C ASP A 165 1.28 -5.16 -15.66
N VAL A 166 2.17 -4.64 -14.81
CA VAL A 166 1.84 -3.77 -13.68
C VAL A 166 1.09 -2.54 -14.17
N SER A 167 1.44 -2.01 -15.34
CA SER A 167 0.71 -0.87 -15.92
C SER A 167 -0.75 -1.22 -16.14
N GLY A 168 -1.06 -2.36 -16.77
CA GLY A 168 -2.44 -2.82 -16.97
C GLY A 168 -3.19 -3.04 -15.66
N LEU A 169 -2.52 -3.55 -14.62
CA LEU A 169 -3.13 -3.73 -13.28
C LEU A 169 -3.38 -2.39 -12.58
N GLN A 170 -2.44 -1.46 -12.66
CA GLN A 170 -2.58 -0.10 -12.14
C GLN A 170 -3.67 0.67 -12.87
N ASP A 171 -3.76 0.49 -14.20
CA ASP A 171 -4.83 1.03 -15.01
C ASP A 171 -6.18 0.47 -14.55
N ALA A 172 -6.30 -0.85 -14.35
CA ALA A 172 -7.53 -1.46 -13.85
C ALA A 172 -7.95 -0.88 -12.48
N VAL A 173 -6.99 -0.71 -11.56
CA VAL A 173 -7.22 -0.07 -10.26
C VAL A 173 -7.65 1.40 -10.44
N GLU A 174 -7.04 2.14 -11.35
CA GLU A 174 -7.39 3.54 -11.62
C GLU A 174 -8.78 3.68 -12.25
N GLN A 175 -9.18 2.75 -13.14
CA GLN A 175 -10.50 2.78 -13.77
C GLN A 175 -11.65 2.60 -12.77
N CYS A 176 -11.49 1.69 -11.81
CA CYS A 176 -12.58 1.20 -10.95
C CYS A 176 -12.65 1.91 -9.60
N GLN A 177 -13.83 2.31 -9.16
CA GLN A 177 -14.06 2.90 -7.83
C GLN A 177 -14.17 1.85 -6.72
N PHE A 178 -14.67 0.66 -7.05
CA PHE A 178 -14.84 -0.42 -6.09
C PHE A 178 -13.78 -1.48 -6.32
N LEU A 179 -13.05 -1.85 -5.26
CA LEU A 179 -12.03 -2.91 -5.30
C LEU A 179 -12.52 -4.07 -4.44
N ILE A 180 -12.59 -5.26 -5.01
CA ILE A 180 -13.12 -6.45 -4.35
C ILE A 180 -12.02 -7.51 -4.38
N PHE A 181 -11.67 -8.04 -3.22
CA PHE A 181 -10.64 -9.06 -3.10
C PHE A 181 -11.24 -10.35 -2.55
N VAL A 182 -11.02 -11.46 -3.24
CA VAL A 182 -11.47 -12.79 -2.82
C VAL A 182 -10.27 -13.71 -2.69
N HIS A 183 -9.96 -14.19 -1.49
CA HIS A 183 -8.78 -15.02 -1.25
C HIS A 183 -8.91 -15.91 -0.01
N PRO A 184 -8.15 -17.01 0.10
CA PRO A 184 -8.01 -17.74 1.36
C PRO A 184 -7.02 -17.03 2.29
N ILE A 185 -7.12 -17.31 3.58
CA ILE A 185 -6.07 -16.99 4.55
C ILE A 185 -5.05 -18.11 4.55
N PHE A 186 -3.80 -17.79 4.21
CA PHE A 186 -2.65 -18.67 4.37
C PHE A 186 -1.68 -18.05 5.36
N TRP A 187 -1.33 -18.80 6.41
CA TRP A 187 -0.42 -18.33 7.47
C TRP A 187 -0.81 -16.97 8.04
N PHE A 188 -2.10 -16.79 8.35
CA PHE A 188 -2.67 -15.55 8.90
C PHE A 188 -2.56 -14.31 7.98
N ASP A 189 -2.22 -14.49 6.71
CA ASP A 189 -2.12 -13.44 5.72
C ASP A 189 -2.68 -13.88 4.36
N VAL A 190 -2.50 -13.05 3.34
CA VAL A 190 -2.88 -13.33 1.95
C VAL A 190 -1.97 -14.36 1.28
N PRO A 191 -2.42 -15.05 0.21
CA PRO A 191 -1.54 -15.89 -0.59
C PRO A 191 -0.40 -15.08 -1.23
N SER A 192 0.73 -15.74 -1.53
CA SER A 192 1.93 -15.09 -2.06
C SER A 192 1.68 -14.33 -3.37
N GLN A 193 0.79 -14.81 -4.24
CA GLN A 193 0.42 -14.11 -5.48
C GLN A 193 -0.24 -12.76 -5.19
N LEU A 194 -1.16 -12.72 -4.22
CA LEU A 194 -1.80 -11.49 -3.80
C LEU A 194 -0.84 -10.56 -3.04
N LYS A 195 0.10 -11.13 -2.28
CA LYS A 195 1.18 -10.35 -1.68
C LYS A 195 2.09 -9.71 -2.74
N GLY A 196 2.43 -10.45 -3.80
CA GLY A 196 3.19 -9.94 -4.93
C GLY A 196 2.45 -8.86 -5.73
N PHE A 197 1.12 -9.00 -5.87
CA PHE A 197 0.27 -7.93 -6.39
C PHE A 197 0.40 -6.65 -5.55
N GLN A 198 0.36 -6.75 -4.22
CA GLN A 198 0.54 -5.57 -3.35
C GLN A 198 1.88 -4.89 -3.58
N GLU A 199 2.97 -5.66 -3.62
CA GLU A 199 4.33 -5.13 -3.75
C GLU A 199 4.57 -4.39 -5.08
N SER A 200 3.96 -4.89 -6.16
CA SER A 200 4.21 -4.38 -7.50
C SER A 200 3.19 -3.30 -7.89
N VAL A 201 1.90 -3.55 -7.63
CA VAL A 201 0.81 -2.66 -8.04
C VAL A 201 0.67 -1.48 -7.09
N LEU A 202 0.77 -1.67 -5.77
CA LEU A 202 0.62 -0.60 -4.77
C LEU A 202 1.93 0.19 -4.57
N SER A 203 2.58 0.55 -5.67
CA SER A 203 3.88 1.22 -5.67
C SER A 203 3.80 2.72 -5.33
N SER A 204 4.95 3.26 -4.91
CA SER A 204 5.16 4.68 -4.65
C SER A 204 4.88 5.49 -5.92
N GLY A 205 4.24 6.65 -5.79
CA GLY A 205 3.81 7.49 -6.91
C GLY A 205 2.51 7.03 -7.60
N PHE A 206 2.15 5.75 -7.49
CA PHE A 206 0.84 5.25 -7.92
C PHE A 206 -0.17 5.22 -6.77
N ALA A 207 0.04 4.36 -5.77
CA ALA A 207 -0.93 4.13 -4.68
C ALA A 207 -0.67 4.99 -3.44
N PHE A 208 0.57 5.43 -3.23
CA PHE A 208 0.94 6.30 -2.11
C PHE A 208 2.16 7.17 -2.41
N ARG A 209 2.45 8.14 -1.54
CA ARG A 209 3.76 8.79 -1.42
C ARG A 209 4.21 8.81 0.04
N LYS A 210 5.51 8.83 0.27
CA LYS A 210 6.06 8.96 1.62
C LYS A 210 5.76 10.33 2.20
N LEU A 211 5.41 10.38 3.48
CA LEU A 211 5.38 11.63 4.24
C LEU A 211 6.82 12.10 4.51
N PRO A 212 7.04 13.40 4.75
CA PRO A 212 8.34 13.89 5.19
C PRO A 212 8.77 13.17 6.48
N GLU A 213 9.97 12.62 6.50
CA GLU A 213 10.51 11.96 7.69
C GLU A 213 10.88 12.98 8.75
N HIS A 214 10.42 12.76 9.98
CA HIS A 214 10.75 13.63 11.10
C HIS A 214 10.79 12.83 12.41
N TRP A 215 11.87 12.95 13.18
CA TRP A 215 12.08 12.17 14.40
C TRP A 215 10.94 12.31 15.41
N LEU A 216 10.37 13.51 15.56
CA LEU A 216 9.26 13.76 16.48
C LEU A 216 7.97 13.07 16.01
N LEU A 217 7.73 13.01 14.70
CA LEU A 217 6.58 12.30 14.14
C LEU A 217 6.73 10.79 14.35
N ASN A 218 7.94 10.26 14.19
CA ASN A 218 8.22 8.85 14.44
C ASN A 218 8.03 8.51 15.93
N ARG A 219 8.45 9.37 16.84
CA ARG A 219 8.15 9.19 18.29
C ARG A 219 6.67 9.30 18.59
N ALA A 220 5.97 10.27 18.00
CA ALA A 220 4.53 10.41 18.16
C ALA A 220 3.78 9.19 17.64
N ALA A 221 4.22 8.62 16.51
CA ALA A 221 3.66 7.39 15.95
C ALA A 221 3.75 6.21 16.94
N GLY A 222 4.88 6.05 17.64
CA GLY A 222 5.02 5.03 18.67
C GLY A 222 4.06 5.18 19.85
N VAL A 223 3.72 6.43 20.22
CA VAL A 223 2.68 6.68 21.25
C VAL A 223 1.28 6.38 20.71
N VAL A 224 1.00 6.82 19.48
CA VAL A 224 -0.29 6.61 18.80
C VAL A 224 -0.59 5.11 18.60
N GLU A 225 0.44 4.32 18.33
CA GLU A 225 0.32 2.86 18.17
C GLU A 225 -0.30 2.19 19.41
N GLY A 226 0.06 2.65 20.61
CA GLY A 226 -0.48 2.14 21.87
C GLY A 226 -1.94 2.51 22.15
N VAL A 227 -2.54 3.41 21.35
CA VAL A 227 -3.92 3.87 21.53
C VAL A 227 -4.81 3.23 20.45
N PRO A 228 -5.66 2.24 20.78
CA PRO A 228 -6.34 1.40 19.78
C PRO A 228 -7.16 2.17 18.72
N ILE A 229 -7.93 3.18 19.15
CA ILE A 229 -8.76 4.00 18.26
C ILE A 229 -7.90 4.91 17.41
N ALA A 230 -6.90 5.57 18.02
CA ALA A 230 -6.01 6.48 17.30
C ALA A 230 -5.20 5.74 16.25
N ARG A 231 -4.66 4.56 16.58
CA ARG A 231 -3.97 3.67 15.62
C ARG A 231 -4.85 3.37 14.41
N THR A 232 -6.11 3.01 14.64
CA THR A 232 -7.04 2.65 13.56
C THR A 232 -7.35 3.84 12.65
N LEU A 233 -7.59 5.01 13.24
CA LEU A 233 -7.85 6.25 12.50
C LEU A 233 -6.62 6.70 11.70
N MET A 234 -5.42 6.59 12.28
CA MET A 234 -4.18 7.10 11.71
C MET A 234 -3.63 6.25 10.56
N ARG A 235 -4.09 5.00 10.38
CA ARG A 235 -3.64 4.13 9.28
C ARG A 235 -3.77 4.78 7.91
N ARG A 236 -4.87 5.49 7.65
CA ARG A 236 -5.11 6.21 6.39
C ARG A 236 -4.30 7.49 6.21
N TYR A 237 -3.65 7.94 7.27
CA TYR A 237 -2.80 9.13 7.31
C TYR A 237 -1.32 8.78 7.59
N ALA A 238 -0.98 7.50 7.70
CA ALA A 238 0.39 7.02 7.87
C ALA A 238 1.24 7.26 6.60
N SER A 239 0.57 7.47 5.47
CA SER A 239 1.17 7.85 4.21
C SER A 239 0.35 8.94 3.53
N TYR A 240 0.93 9.48 2.46
CA TYR A 240 0.16 10.21 1.50
C TYR A 240 -0.55 9.25 0.53
N GLY A 241 -1.68 8.69 0.97
CA GLY A 241 -2.46 7.72 0.21
C GLY A 241 -3.14 8.35 -1.01
N LEU A 242 -2.95 7.75 -2.20
CA LEU A 242 -3.47 8.24 -3.48
C LEU A 242 -4.73 7.53 -3.95
N LEU A 243 -5.18 6.46 -3.28
CA LEU A 243 -6.36 5.67 -3.65
C LEU A 243 -7.61 6.07 -2.82
N ARG A 244 -7.78 7.37 -2.55
CA ARG A 244 -8.70 7.86 -1.51
C ARG A 244 -10.17 7.75 -1.81
N ASP A 245 -10.57 7.71 -3.07
CA ASP A 245 -11.96 7.56 -3.47
C ASP A 245 -12.36 6.09 -3.70
N LYS A 246 -11.42 5.16 -3.49
CA LYS A 246 -11.65 3.72 -3.65
C LYS A 246 -12.35 3.14 -2.44
N TYR A 247 -13.33 2.29 -2.67
CA TYR A 247 -14.00 1.48 -1.64
C TYR A 247 -13.62 0.02 -1.79
N VAL A 248 -13.14 -0.58 -0.70
CA VAL A 248 -12.59 -1.93 -0.67
C VAL A 248 -13.53 -2.89 0.04
N PHE A 249 -13.83 -4.01 -0.60
CA PHE A 249 -14.55 -5.13 -0.02
C PHE A 249 -13.63 -6.35 -0.04
N VAL A 250 -13.51 -7.04 1.08
CA VAL A 250 -12.66 -8.24 1.19
C VAL A 250 -13.53 -9.41 1.59
N THR A 251 -13.52 -10.48 0.80
CA THR A 251 -14.12 -11.77 1.17
C THR A 251 -12.99 -12.78 1.33
N ARG A 252 -12.73 -13.17 2.56
CA ARG A 252 -11.67 -14.12 2.88
C ARG A 252 -12.22 -15.42 3.42
N THR A 253 -11.63 -16.53 3.00
CA THR A 253 -11.96 -17.87 3.52
C THR A 253 -10.89 -18.32 4.51
N GLN A 254 -11.29 -19.03 5.57
CA GLN A 254 -10.36 -19.59 6.54
C GLN A 254 -10.82 -20.96 7.04
N GLY A 255 -9.85 -21.85 7.25
CA GLY A 255 -10.11 -23.20 7.74
C GLY A 255 -10.54 -23.24 9.20
N GLY A 256 -9.88 -22.42 10.04
CA GLY A 256 -10.14 -22.33 11.48
C GLY A 256 -11.34 -21.43 11.87
N PRO A 257 -11.55 -21.22 13.19
CA PRO A 257 -12.70 -20.47 13.71
C PRO A 257 -12.70 -19.00 13.27
N ALA A 258 -13.87 -18.37 13.30
CA ALA A 258 -14.05 -16.95 12.98
C ALA A 258 -13.09 -16.03 13.77
N ALA A 259 -12.81 -16.38 15.03
CA ALA A 259 -11.92 -15.66 15.93
C ALA A 259 -10.42 -15.91 15.68
N GLY A 260 -10.05 -16.76 14.71
CA GLY A 260 -8.69 -17.27 14.52
C GLY A 260 -7.62 -16.18 14.48
N LEU A 261 -7.75 -15.19 13.58
CA LEU A 261 -6.81 -14.05 13.54
C LEU A 261 -6.74 -13.30 14.88
N GLY A 262 -7.89 -13.06 15.51
CA GLY A 262 -7.99 -12.26 16.73
C GLY A 262 -7.25 -12.85 17.93
N ILE A 263 -7.19 -14.18 18.03
CA ILE A 263 -6.43 -14.90 19.06
C ILE A 263 -4.93 -14.57 18.99
N PHE A 264 -4.39 -14.32 17.79
CA PHE A 264 -3.00 -13.94 17.58
C PHE A 264 -2.75 -12.42 17.66
N GLY A 265 -3.74 -11.66 18.15
CA GLY A 265 -3.60 -10.22 18.40
C GLY A 265 -3.80 -9.33 17.18
N HIS A 266 -4.30 -9.85 16.06
CA HIS A 266 -4.58 -9.07 14.86
C HIS A 266 -5.94 -9.40 14.23
N GLY A 267 -6.62 -8.42 13.63
CA GLY A 267 -7.95 -8.63 12.99
C GLY A 267 -7.94 -8.52 11.46
N ALA A 268 -6.79 -8.22 10.89
CA ALA A 268 -6.59 -7.86 9.49
C ALA A 268 -5.37 -8.58 8.93
N THR A 269 -5.35 -8.80 7.62
CA THR A 269 -4.18 -9.26 6.88
C THR A 269 -3.33 -8.05 6.45
N SER A 270 -2.23 -8.31 5.73
CA SER A 270 -1.45 -7.27 5.08
C SER A 270 -2.29 -6.44 4.09
N LEU A 271 -3.30 -7.03 3.45
CA LEU A 271 -4.08 -6.38 2.40
C LEU A 271 -4.88 -5.19 2.90
N GLU A 272 -5.68 -5.39 3.96
CA GLU A 272 -6.51 -4.32 4.51
C GLU A 272 -5.64 -3.17 5.02
N SER A 273 -4.52 -3.51 5.66
CA SER A 273 -3.57 -2.52 6.18
C SER A 273 -2.90 -1.73 5.05
N SER A 274 -2.44 -2.41 4.00
CA SER A 274 -1.82 -1.80 2.81
C SER A 274 -2.78 -0.89 2.05
N LEU A 275 -4.03 -1.30 1.86
CA LEU A 275 -5.05 -0.50 1.17
C LEU A 275 -5.46 0.74 1.99
N GLN A 276 -5.61 0.59 3.31
CA GLN A 276 -5.82 1.73 4.21
C GLN A 276 -4.62 2.68 4.17
N PHE A 277 -3.40 2.16 4.23
CA PHE A 277 -2.17 2.94 4.09
C PHE A 277 -2.14 3.73 2.77
N CYS A 278 -2.62 3.13 1.67
CA CYS A 278 -2.79 3.80 0.37
C CYS A 278 -3.98 4.78 0.32
N GLY A 279 -4.69 4.97 1.43
CA GLY A 279 -5.79 5.91 1.57
C GLY A 279 -7.16 5.35 1.19
N ALA A 280 -7.29 4.08 0.77
CA ALA A 280 -8.58 3.51 0.39
C ALA A 280 -9.52 3.32 1.59
N HIS A 281 -10.83 3.35 1.32
CA HIS A 281 -11.88 3.11 2.31
C HIS A 281 -12.17 1.61 2.42
N LEU A 282 -11.81 0.99 3.54
CA LEU A 282 -12.21 -0.38 3.81
C LEU A 282 -13.70 -0.43 4.18
N ALA A 283 -14.53 -0.92 3.26
CA ALA A 283 -15.99 -0.89 3.35
C ALA A 283 -16.59 -2.13 4.02
N SER A 284 -16.05 -3.32 3.76
CA SER A 284 -16.35 -4.57 4.50
C SER A 284 -15.18 -5.54 4.45
N VAL A 285 -15.14 -6.43 5.45
CA VAL A 285 -14.26 -7.60 5.50
C VAL A 285 -15.10 -8.77 6.00
N ASP A 286 -15.41 -9.68 5.09
CA ASP A 286 -16.26 -10.84 5.33
C ASP A 286 -15.37 -12.07 5.46
N ALA A 287 -15.39 -12.70 6.64
CA ALA A 287 -14.63 -13.91 6.93
C ALA A 287 -15.54 -15.12 6.93
N ILE A 288 -15.36 -16.01 5.95
CA ILE A 288 -16.07 -17.28 5.85
C ILE A 288 -15.18 -18.33 6.51
N ALA A 289 -15.56 -18.71 7.72
CA ALA A 289 -14.73 -19.49 8.63
C ALA A 289 -15.12 -20.96 8.71
N GLU A 290 -14.31 -21.75 9.41
CA GLU A 290 -14.57 -23.14 9.79
C GLU A 290 -14.71 -24.08 8.59
N LEU A 291 -14.08 -23.73 7.46
CA LEU A 291 -14.22 -24.48 6.23
C LEU A 291 -13.62 -25.90 6.31
N ASP A 292 -12.54 -26.10 7.06
CA ASP A 292 -11.86 -27.40 7.15
C ASP A 292 -12.69 -28.44 7.92
N GLY A 293 -13.53 -27.98 8.85
CA GLY A 293 -14.38 -28.83 9.69
C GLY A 293 -15.82 -28.94 9.21
N THR A 294 -16.22 -28.20 8.18
CA THR A 294 -17.61 -28.16 7.70
C THR A 294 -17.85 -29.21 6.62
N SER A 295 -18.95 -29.96 6.73
CA SER A 295 -19.32 -30.97 5.73
C SER A 295 -19.66 -30.33 4.38
N GLU A 296 -19.45 -31.04 3.27
CA GLU A 296 -19.77 -30.52 1.94
C GLU A 296 -21.27 -30.17 1.78
N ALA A 297 -22.15 -30.95 2.42
CA ALA A 297 -23.59 -30.65 2.46
C ALA A 297 -23.86 -29.31 3.17
N ASP A 298 -23.28 -29.10 4.35
CA ASP A 298 -23.41 -27.83 5.08
C ASP A 298 -22.80 -26.65 4.32
N LEU A 299 -21.68 -26.86 3.62
CA LEU A 299 -21.07 -25.83 2.77
C LEU A 299 -22.04 -25.39 1.68
N ARG A 300 -22.71 -26.34 1.02
CA ARG A 300 -23.64 -26.08 -0.09
C ARG A 300 -24.99 -25.52 0.38
N GLU A 301 -25.54 -26.04 1.45
CA GLU A 301 -26.91 -25.73 1.88
C GLU A 301 -27.00 -24.54 2.83
N ARG A 302 -25.92 -24.25 3.57
CA ARG A 302 -25.93 -23.23 4.63
C ARG A 302 -24.85 -22.16 4.45
N VAL A 303 -23.59 -22.55 4.37
CA VAL A 303 -22.46 -21.59 4.40
C VAL A 303 -22.42 -20.75 3.13
N PHE A 304 -22.44 -21.39 1.96
CA PHE A 304 -22.38 -20.69 0.68
C PHE A 304 -23.61 -19.79 0.43
N PRO A 305 -24.88 -20.25 0.62
CA PRO A 305 -26.04 -19.39 0.45
C PRO A 305 -26.05 -18.18 1.40
N SER A 306 -25.59 -18.36 2.65
CA SER A 306 -25.43 -17.26 3.60
C SER A 306 -24.41 -16.23 3.10
N ALA A 307 -23.25 -16.68 2.63
CA ALA A 307 -22.23 -15.81 2.04
C ALA A 307 -22.76 -15.07 0.80
N VAL A 308 -23.49 -15.75 -0.08
CA VAL A 308 -24.13 -15.14 -1.27
C VAL A 308 -25.12 -14.05 -0.86
N SER A 309 -25.94 -14.26 0.16
CA SER A 309 -26.87 -13.23 0.67
C SER A 309 -26.14 -11.96 1.13
N THR A 310 -25.03 -12.13 1.84
CA THR A 310 -24.15 -11.02 2.26
C THR A 310 -23.55 -10.30 1.04
N ILE A 311 -23.01 -11.05 0.06
CA ILE A 311 -22.49 -10.51 -1.20
C ILE A 311 -23.55 -9.70 -1.94
N GLN A 312 -24.78 -10.21 -2.06
CA GLN A 312 -25.89 -9.49 -2.69
C GLN A 312 -26.23 -8.18 -1.97
N ALA A 313 -26.15 -8.16 -0.63
CA ALA A 313 -26.33 -6.93 0.14
C ALA A 313 -25.23 -5.89 -0.17
N HIS A 314 -23.97 -6.34 -0.29
CA HIS A 314 -22.87 -5.48 -0.73
C HIS A 314 -23.05 -4.98 -2.16
N CYS A 315 -23.46 -5.82 -3.11
CA CYS A 315 -23.73 -5.43 -4.48
C CYS A 315 -24.79 -4.32 -4.54
N ARG A 316 -25.90 -4.46 -3.80
CA ARG A 316 -26.92 -3.40 -3.67
C ARG A 316 -26.37 -2.10 -3.08
N LYS A 317 -25.46 -2.17 -2.10
CA LYS A 317 -24.78 -0.99 -1.53
C LYS A 317 -23.89 -0.32 -2.57
N ILE A 318 -23.10 -1.10 -3.31
CA ILE A 318 -22.23 -0.61 -4.39
C ILE A 318 -23.07 0.08 -5.47
N ALA A 319 -24.17 -0.51 -5.91
CA ALA A 319 -25.05 0.09 -6.92
C ALA A 319 -25.61 1.47 -6.49
N LYS A 320 -25.99 1.62 -5.22
CA LYS A 320 -26.43 2.91 -4.66
C LYS A 320 -25.29 3.94 -4.70
N MET A 321 -24.08 3.54 -4.33
CA MET A 321 -22.91 4.41 -4.36
C MET A 321 -22.53 4.80 -5.80
N ALA A 322 -22.56 3.86 -6.73
CA ALA A 322 -22.28 4.08 -8.15
C ALA A 322 -23.28 5.05 -8.80
N SER A 323 -24.56 4.90 -8.44
CA SER A 323 -25.63 5.80 -8.91
C SER A 323 -25.44 7.23 -8.38
N ALA A 324 -25.08 7.37 -7.09
CA ALA A 324 -24.81 8.68 -6.49
C ALA A 324 -23.57 9.36 -7.11
N ALA A 325 -22.50 8.60 -7.38
CA ALA A 325 -21.31 9.11 -8.04
C ALA A 325 -21.60 9.60 -9.47
N SER A 326 -22.45 8.87 -10.20
CA SER A 326 -22.85 9.25 -11.57
C SER A 326 -23.77 10.49 -11.58
N ALA A 327 -24.64 10.64 -10.59
CA ALA A 327 -25.55 11.79 -10.48
C ALA A 327 -24.84 13.09 -10.05
N GLY A 328 -23.76 12.99 -9.27
CA GLY A 328 -22.93 14.14 -8.89
C GLY A 328 -22.01 14.64 -10.02
N ALA A 329 -21.80 13.84 -11.07
CA ALA A 329 -21.03 14.18 -12.25
C ALA A 329 -21.89 14.90 -13.30
N ALA A 330 -22.50 16.04 -12.94
CA ALA A 330 -23.04 16.97 -13.94
C ALA A 330 -21.90 17.51 -14.83
N PRO A 331 -22.12 17.76 -16.13
CA PRO A 331 -21.04 17.95 -17.09
C PRO A 331 -20.29 19.25 -16.80
N LEU A 332 -18.99 19.13 -16.52
CA LEU A 332 -18.06 20.25 -16.57
C LEU A 332 -18.12 20.84 -17.98
N GLU A 333 -18.36 22.14 -18.04
CA GLU A 333 -18.55 22.93 -19.25
C GLU A 333 -17.41 22.75 -20.25
N LYS A 334 -17.78 22.83 -21.54
CA LYS A 334 -16.87 22.91 -22.68
C LYS A 334 -15.98 24.14 -22.55
N GLU A 335 -14.73 23.98 -22.15
CA GLU A 335 -13.69 24.96 -22.45
C GLU A 335 -13.12 24.72 -23.85
N GLY A 336 -13.38 25.68 -24.74
CA GLY A 336 -12.34 26.36 -25.48
C GLY A 336 -11.51 25.56 -26.48
N THR A 337 -11.91 25.67 -27.74
CA THR A 337 -11.06 25.54 -28.94
C THR A 337 -9.63 26.06 -28.80
N ALA A 338 -8.61 25.24 -29.15
CA ALA A 338 -7.57 25.57 -30.15
C ALA A 338 -6.42 24.52 -30.21
N GLY A 339 -6.13 24.01 -31.42
CA GLY A 339 -4.79 23.56 -31.85
C GLY A 339 -4.56 22.04 -32.04
N PRO A 340 -4.13 21.57 -33.23
CA PRO A 340 -4.11 20.14 -33.56
C PRO A 340 -2.84 19.42 -33.06
N SER A 341 -3.01 18.23 -32.49
CA SER A 341 -1.92 17.27 -32.24
C SER A 341 -1.98 16.15 -33.28
N PRO A 342 -0.85 15.65 -33.83
CA PRO A 342 -0.85 14.82 -35.01
C PRO A 342 -1.35 13.40 -34.74
N ALA A 343 -1.92 12.81 -35.79
CA ALA A 343 -2.60 11.53 -35.85
C ALA A 343 -1.94 10.40 -35.04
N ARG A 344 -2.68 9.84 -34.09
CA ARG A 344 -2.40 8.54 -33.49
C ARG A 344 -2.99 7.47 -34.41
N ALA A 345 -2.11 6.73 -35.09
CA ALA A 345 -2.50 5.62 -35.95
C ALA A 345 -3.34 4.60 -35.16
N VAL A 346 -4.53 4.32 -35.69
CA VAL A 346 -5.41 3.24 -35.27
C VAL A 346 -4.76 1.93 -35.69
N LEU A 347 -4.37 1.09 -34.74
CA LEU A 347 -4.05 -0.31 -35.01
C LEU A 347 -5.32 -1.16 -34.79
N PRO A 348 -5.72 -2.00 -35.77
CA PRO A 348 -6.94 -2.79 -35.67
C PRO A 348 -6.74 -4.03 -34.81
N ARG A 349 -7.85 -4.49 -34.22
CA ARG A 349 -8.01 -5.83 -33.63
C ARG A 349 -7.55 -6.91 -34.60
N ALA A 350 -6.63 -7.76 -34.16
CA ALA A 350 -6.41 -9.06 -34.77
C ALA A 350 -6.16 -10.09 -33.67
N ALA A 351 -7.11 -11.03 -33.56
CA ALA A 351 -6.94 -12.29 -32.86
C ALA A 351 -6.20 -13.29 -33.79
N SER A 352 -5.52 -14.24 -33.16
CA SER A 352 -5.00 -15.51 -33.70
C SER A 352 -3.63 -15.51 -34.40
N ALA A 353 -2.83 -16.49 -33.95
CA ALA A 353 -1.71 -17.15 -34.63
C ALA A 353 -0.35 -16.43 -34.73
N ILE A 354 0.53 -16.65 -33.74
CA ILE A 354 1.95 -16.93 -34.00
C ILE A 354 2.40 -18.07 -33.07
N GLN A 355 2.49 -19.26 -33.65
CA GLN A 355 3.23 -20.41 -33.15
C GLN A 355 4.65 -20.34 -33.75
N THR A 356 5.64 -20.91 -33.06
CA THR A 356 7.05 -21.15 -33.44
C THR A 356 8.04 -19.97 -33.46
N ARG A 357 8.92 -19.94 -32.44
CA ARG A 357 10.39 -20.12 -32.56
C ARG A 357 11.06 -20.01 -31.17
N CYS A 358 11.18 -21.16 -30.50
CA CYS A 358 12.19 -21.39 -29.47
C CYS A 358 12.74 -22.80 -29.71
N SER A 359 13.71 -22.87 -30.61
CA SER A 359 14.66 -23.97 -30.72
C SER A 359 16.04 -23.30 -30.68
N ASP A 360 16.98 -23.95 -30.00
CA ASP A 360 18.42 -23.61 -29.88
C ASP A 360 18.86 -23.10 -28.50
N VAL A 361 18.70 -23.93 -27.46
CA VAL A 361 19.74 -24.10 -26.41
C VAL A 361 19.65 -25.50 -25.78
N ASP A 362 19.91 -26.54 -26.57
CA ASP A 362 20.14 -27.91 -26.06
C ASP A 362 21.31 -28.53 -26.85
N GLU A 363 22.52 -27.99 -26.67
CA GLU A 363 23.73 -28.68 -27.13
C GLU A 363 24.99 -28.13 -26.43
N LEU A 364 25.19 -28.50 -25.16
CA LEU A 364 26.52 -28.48 -24.53
C LEU A 364 26.54 -29.35 -23.27
N ALA A 365 26.21 -30.63 -23.45
CA ALA A 365 26.48 -31.68 -22.48
C ALA A 365 26.92 -32.95 -23.20
N ALA A 366 28.23 -33.12 -23.38
CA ALA A 366 28.94 -34.41 -23.31
C ALA A 366 30.38 -34.28 -23.82
N THR A 367 31.38 -34.20 -22.92
CA THR A 367 32.52 -35.15 -22.92
C THR A 367 33.30 -35.06 -21.58
N MET A 368 33.21 -36.14 -20.79
CA MET A 368 34.22 -36.81 -19.93
C MET A 368 35.22 -35.93 -19.13
N VAL A 369 35.41 -36.10 -17.81
CA VAL A 369 36.06 -37.24 -17.11
C VAL A 369 35.80 -37.12 -15.58
N ALA A 370 35.63 -38.25 -14.89
CA ALA A 370 35.69 -38.40 -13.42
C ALA A 370 36.74 -39.49 -13.07
N PRO A 371 37.09 -39.77 -11.79
CA PRO A 371 37.47 -38.94 -10.62
C PRO A 371 38.86 -39.39 -10.06
N PRO A 372 39.27 -39.11 -8.78
CA PRO A 372 38.87 -39.98 -7.67
C PRO A 372 38.72 -39.33 -6.27
N GLU A 373 38.25 -40.18 -5.35
CA GLU A 373 37.73 -40.05 -3.98
C GLU A 373 38.68 -39.52 -2.89
N LYS A 374 38.09 -39.00 -1.78
CA LYS A 374 38.19 -39.54 -0.40
C LYS A 374 37.55 -38.61 0.67
N GLY A 375 36.82 -39.20 1.63
CA GLY A 375 36.81 -38.71 3.02
C GLY A 375 35.44 -38.49 3.69
N LEU A 376 34.91 -39.54 4.32
CA LEU A 376 33.89 -39.52 5.38
C LEU A 376 34.31 -38.62 6.57
N ALA A 377 33.35 -37.89 7.15
CA ALA A 377 33.17 -37.81 8.60
C ALA A 377 31.78 -37.26 8.96
N ALA A 378 31.04 -38.04 9.74
CA ALA A 378 29.81 -37.67 10.44
C ALA A 378 30.13 -36.82 11.70
N VAL A 379 29.09 -36.54 12.50
CA VAL A 379 29.10 -36.09 13.93
C VAL A 379 28.94 -34.56 14.07
N VAL A 380 28.02 -33.96 14.85
CA VAL A 380 27.01 -34.42 15.80
C VAL A 380 26.09 -33.24 16.16
N VAL A 381 24.84 -33.53 16.52
CA VAL A 381 23.91 -32.59 17.18
C VAL A 381 24.20 -32.56 18.69
N VAL A 382 24.47 -31.37 19.27
CA VAL A 382 24.48 -31.16 20.74
C VAL A 382 23.60 -29.94 21.08
N PRO A 383 22.74 -30.02 22.12
CA PRO A 383 21.76 -29.00 22.51
C PRO A 383 22.36 -27.92 23.45
N PRO A 384 21.59 -26.93 23.93
CA PRO A 384 22.10 -25.62 24.33
C PRO A 384 22.45 -25.54 25.82
N GLU A 385 23.42 -24.69 26.16
CA GLU A 385 23.48 -24.05 27.48
C GLU A 385 24.32 -22.75 27.46
N THR A 386 23.99 -21.91 28.42
CA THR A 386 24.19 -20.46 28.56
C THR A 386 25.63 -19.99 28.86
N THR A 387 25.97 -18.77 28.41
CA THR A 387 26.52 -17.61 29.17
C THR A 387 27.49 -16.75 28.32
N GLY A 388 27.49 -15.43 28.56
CA GLY A 388 28.67 -14.57 28.31
C GLY A 388 28.56 -13.59 27.15
N VAL A 389 28.51 -12.31 27.50
CA VAL A 389 28.53 -11.11 26.65
C VAL A 389 29.96 -10.85 26.15
N GLU A 390 30.12 -10.51 24.86
CA GLU A 390 31.14 -9.55 24.39
C GLU A 390 30.77 -8.94 23.02
N ASP A 391 31.07 -7.65 22.89
CA ASP A 391 30.67 -6.69 21.87
C ASP A 391 31.17 -6.99 20.44
N VAL A 392 30.29 -6.84 19.45
CA VAL A 392 30.65 -6.67 18.03
C VAL A 392 29.89 -5.45 17.45
N PRO A 393 30.56 -4.44 16.87
CA PRO A 393 29.90 -3.25 16.34
C PRO A 393 29.12 -3.54 15.04
N PRO A 394 28.07 -2.75 14.74
CA PRO A 394 27.12 -3.08 13.67
C PRO A 394 27.71 -2.80 12.30
N GLN A 395 27.90 -3.85 11.49
CA GLN A 395 28.01 -3.69 10.06
C GLN A 395 26.63 -3.31 9.50
N ALA A 396 26.59 -2.16 8.85
CA ALA A 396 25.41 -1.59 8.22
C ALA A 396 24.83 -2.57 7.18
N VAL A 397 23.67 -3.13 7.47
CA VAL A 397 22.80 -3.75 6.48
C VAL A 397 22.02 -2.60 5.82
N ALA A 398 22.30 -2.40 4.53
CA ALA A 398 21.59 -1.44 3.70
C ALA A 398 20.11 -1.82 3.58
N VAL A 399 19.23 -0.83 3.78
CA VAL A 399 17.77 -0.93 3.66
C VAL A 399 17.33 -0.56 2.25
#